data_AF-A0AB33KFH8-F1
#
_entry.id   AF-A0AB33KFH8-F1
#
_cell.length_a   1.000
_cell.length_b   1.000
_cell.length_c   1.000
_cell.angle_alpha   90.00
_cell.angle_beta   90.00
_cell.angle_gamma   90.00
#
_symmetry.space_group_name_H-M   'P 1'
#
loop_
_entity.id
_entity.type
_entity.pdbx_description
1 polymer ?
#
loop_
_entity_poly.entity_id
_entity_poly.type
_entity_poly.pdbx_seq_one_letter_code
_entity_poly.pdbx_strand_id
1 'polypeptide(L)'
;MHLLLPRLLDAPADWRTLAPELFDGGTLGNGAAMRVAPLGARFHEDLDQAAAQAALSAEVTHAHPDGIAGAVAVAVAAALSARGELTLDAVAERTPEGSVRDGVRRAARTPFSTEPWRAADLLGNGQRIRADDTVPFALWSAARHGDDLEAALWATAAGLGDVDTTCAITGGVVGAATRTAGVPGEWLRRREPLG
;
A
#
# COMPACT_ATOMS: atom_id res chain seq x y z
N MET A 1 12.25 18.74 -0.73
CA MET A 1 12.58 18.40 0.68
C MET A 1 13.59 19.36 1.32
N HIS A 2 14.56 19.92 0.57
CA HIS A 2 15.57 20.84 1.11
C HIS A 2 15.02 22.15 1.73
N LEU A 3 13.80 22.56 1.37
CA LEU A 3 13.14 23.75 1.94
C LEU A 3 12.24 23.44 3.15
N LEU A 4 11.77 22.20 3.32
CA LEU A 4 10.81 21.84 4.37
C LEU A 4 11.48 21.67 5.72
N LEU A 5 12.58 20.91 5.74
CA LEU A 5 13.28 20.56 6.98
C LEU A 5 13.77 21.80 7.76
N PRO A 6 14.37 22.83 7.13
CA PRO A 6 14.72 24.06 7.84
C PRO A 6 13.49 24.74 8.48
N ARG A 7 12.38 24.85 7.76
CA ARG A 7 11.14 25.47 8.27
C ARG A 7 10.55 24.68 9.45
N LEU A 8 10.61 23.34 9.41
CA LEU A 8 10.16 22.48 10.51
C LEU A 8 11.09 22.50 11.73
N LEU A 9 12.38 22.75 11.54
CA LEU A 9 13.31 22.94 12.66
C LEU A 9 12.97 24.22 13.44
N ASP A 10 12.56 25.27 12.74
CA ASP A 10 12.17 26.54 13.36
C ASP A 10 10.78 26.48 14.01
N ALA A 11 9.83 25.76 13.39
CA ALA A 11 8.45 25.64 13.85
C ALA A 11 7.88 24.21 13.68
N PRO A 12 8.27 23.24 14.54
CA PRO A 12 7.88 21.84 14.37
C PRO A 12 6.38 21.60 14.54
N ALA A 13 5.67 22.47 15.27
CA ALA A 13 4.23 22.37 15.46
C ALA A 13 3.43 22.63 14.15
N ASP A 14 4.02 23.34 13.20
CA ASP A 14 3.35 23.82 11.99
C ASP A 14 3.39 22.81 10.84
N TRP A 15 3.82 21.57 11.11
CA TRP A 15 4.00 20.55 10.06
C TRP A 15 2.74 20.28 9.24
N ARG A 16 1.55 20.40 9.85
CA ARG A 16 0.27 20.22 9.16
C ARG A 16 0.00 21.29 8.10
N THR A 17 0.61 22.46 8.24
CA THR A 17 0.53 23.55 7.26
C THR A 17 1.71 23.47 6.29
N LEU A 18 2.91 23.24 6.81
CA LEU A 18 4.16 23.31 6.04
C LEU A 18 4.39 22.11 5.11
N ALA A 19 3.99 20.90 5.50
CA ALA A 19 4.22 19.71 4.68
C ALA A 19 3.36 19.67 3.39
N PRO A 20 2.05 20.02 3.42
CA PRO A 20 1.25 20.10 2.21
C PRO A 20 1.69 21.19 1.21
N GLU A 21 2.27 22.29 1.69
CA GLU A 21 2.76 23.40 0.84
C GLU A 21 3.86 22.95 -0.14
N LEU A 22 4.58 21.87 0.15
CA LEU A 22 5.65 21.39 -0.72
C LEU A 22 5.16 20.94 -2.10
N PHE A 23 3.87 20.59 -2.21
CA PHE A 23 3.27 19.99 -3.40
C PHE A 23 1.79 20.39 -3.59
N ASP A 24 1.44 21.68 -3.48
CA ASP A 24 0.08 22.21 -3.73
C ASP A 24 -1.06 21.34 -3.15
N GLY A 25 -0.97 21.00 -1.86
CA GLY A 25 -1.92 20.10 -1.18
C GLY A 25 -1.34 18.74 -0.78
N GLY A 26 -0.05 18.51 -1.02
CA GLY A 26 0.68 17.29 -0.65
C GLY A 26 0.92 16.36 -1.84
N THR A 27 1.82 15.38 -1.68
CA THR A 27 2.11 14.43 -2.76
C THR A 27 1.06 13.31 -2.82
N LEU A 28 0.57 13.03 -4.03
CA LEU A 28 -0.26 11.87 -4.36
C LEU A 28 0.54 10.57 -4.54
N GLY A 29 1.82 10.58 -4.13
CA GLY A 29 2.76 9.49 -4.27
C GLY A 29 2.36 8.22 -3.53
N ASN A 30 2.89 7.09 -3.99
CA ASN A 30 2.67 5.77 -3.40
C ASN A 30 3.50 5.51 -2.12
N GLY A 31 4.36 6.46 -1.72
CA GLY A 31 5.29 6.29 -0.59
C GLY A 31 4.62 6.16 0.78
N ALA A 32 3.38 6.62 0.95
CA ALA A 32 2.60 6.31 2.16
C ALA A 32 2.08 4.87 2.13
N ALA A 33 1.60 4.40 0.97
CA ALA A 33 1.07 3.06 0.81
C ALA A 33 2.14 1.97 0.98
N MET A 34 3.37 2.21 0.51
CA MET A 34 4.45 1.21 0.51
C MET A 34 4.93 0.75 1.89
N ARG A 35 4.58 1.49 2.95
CA ARG A 35 5.11 1.27 4.31
C ARG A 35 4.05 1.04 5.39
N VAL A 36 2.77 1.01 5.01
CA VAL A 36 1.66 1.10 5.99
C VAL A 36 1.10 -0.27 6.42
N ALA A 37 1.45 -1.35 5.72
CA ALA A 37 0.97 -2.70 6.02
C ALA A 37 1.15 -3.12 7.51
N PRO A 38 2.26 -2.78 8.21
CA PRO A 38 2.39 -3.07 9.63
C PRO A 38 1.30 -2.45 10.52
N LEU A 39 0.75 -1.28 10.17
CA LEU A 39 -0.37 -0.69 10.91
C LEU A 39 -1.63 -1.52 10.73
N GLY A 40 -1.91 -1.98 9.52
CA GLY A 40 -3.01 -2.90 9.24
C GLY A 40 -2.90 -4.19 10.05
N ALA A 41 -1.73 -4.82 10.04
CA ALA A 41 -1.47 -6.02 10.84
C ALA A 41 -1.61 -5.75 12.36
N ARG A 42 -1.16 -4.58 12.85
CA ARG A 42 -1.23 -4.22 14.29
C ARG A 42 -2.65 -4.01 14.79
N PHE A 43 -3.50 -3.39 13.96
CA PHE A 43 -4.87 -3.00 14.29
C PHE A 43 -5.90 -3.90 13.62
N HIS A 44 -5.55 -5.14 13.28
CA HIS A 44 -6.42 -6.00 12.47
C HIS A 44 -7.81 -6.25 13.09
N GLU A 45 -7.93 -6.18 14.42
CA GLU A 45 -9.19 -6.40 15.14
C GLU A 45 -10.22 -5.29 14.90
N ASP A 46 -9.77 -4.07 14.59
CA ASP A 46 -10.61 -2.91 14.33
C ASP A 46 -10.18 -2.23 13.02
N LEU A 47 -10.96 -2.50 11.96
CA LEU A 47 -10.66 -2.04 10.61
C LEU A 47 -10.80 -0.51 10.47
N ASP A 48 -11.63 0.12 11.29
CA ASP A 48 -11.80 1.58 11.30
C ASP A 48 -10.62 2.23 12.01
N GLN A 49 -10.12 1.61 13.09
CA GLN A 49 -8.87 2.00 13.73
C GLN A 49 -7.67 1.83 12.78
N ALA A 50 -7.58 0.71 12.05
CA ALA A 50 -6.52 0.50 11.06
C ALA A 50 -6.52 1.59 9.98
N ALA A 51 -7.70 1.94 9.45
CA ALA A 51 -7.86 3.02 8.49
C ALA A 51 -7.47 4.39 9.08
N ALA A 52 -7.93 4.70 10.29
CA ALA A 52 -7.61 5.97 10.96
C ALA A 52 -6.11 6.13 11.21
N GLN A 53 -5.42 5.09 11.68
CA GLN A 53 -3.98 5.12 11.94
C GLN A 53 -3.17 5.23 10.64
N ALA A 54 -3.62 4.56 9.57
CA ALA A 54 -3.02 4.70 8.24
C ALA A 54 -3.13 6.12 7.70
N ALA A 55 -4.30 6.75 7.83
CA ALA A 55 -4.51 8.13 7.40
C ALA A 55 -3.62 9.12 8.15
N LEU A 56 -3.56 9.01 9.49
CA LEU A 56 -2.68 9.83 10.32
C LEU A 56 -1.20 9.65 9.97
N SER A 57 -0.77 8.42 9.69
CA SER A 57 0.62 8.15 9.26
C SER A 57 0.94 8.72 7.89
N ALA A 58 -0.04 8.79 6.98
CA ALA A 58 0.13 9.30 5.63
C ALA A 58 0.21 10.84 5.63
N GLU A 59 -0.66 11.51 6.38
CA GLU A 59 -0.82 12.98 6.42
C GLU A 59 0.51 13.73 6.63
N VAL A 60 1.43 13.15 7.42
CA VAL A 60 2.76 13.74 7.70
C VAL A 60 3.60 13.99 6.45
N THR A 61 3.42 13.18 5.40
CA THR A 61 4.31 13.21 4.21
C THR A 61 3.57 13.19 2.87
N HIS A 62 2.35 12.67 2.83
CA HIS A 62 1.53 12.47 1.65
C HIS A 62 0.09 12.95 1.95
N ALA A 63 -0.05 14.23 2.29
CA ALA A 63 -1.32 14.84 2.69
C ALA A 63 -2.39 14.91 1.58
N HIS A 64 -2.03 14.60 0.33
CA HIS A 64 -2.99 14.56 -0.76
C HIS A 64 -4.04 13.47 -0.52
N PRO A 65 -5.34 13.71 -0.82
CA PRO A 65 -6.41 12.74 -0.60
C PRO A 65 -6.12 11.35 -1.18
N ASP A 66 -5.63 11.25 -2.42
CA ASP A 66 -5.25 9.97 -3.02
C ASP A 66 -4.05 9.28 -2.34
N GLY A 67 -3.08 10.05 -1.81
CA GLY A 67 -1.96 9.49 -1.05
C GLY A 67 -2.42 8.86 0.26
N ILE A 68 -3.34 9.54 0.96
CA ILE A 68 -4.01 9.03 2.16
C ILE A 68 -4.88 7.81 1.82
N ALA A 69 -5.69 7.89 0.77
CA ALA A 69 -6.56 6.80 0.34
C ALA A 69 -5.77 5.53 0.00
N GLY A 70 -4.61 5.67 -0.65
CA GLY A 70 -3.69 4.56 -0.91
C GLY A 70 -3.18 3.91 0.38
N ALA A 71 -2.80 4.70 1.39
CA ALA A 71 -2.37 4.18 2.67
C ALA A 71 -3.51 3.45 3.41
N VAL A 72 -4.71 4.02 3.41
CA VAL A 72 -5.90 3.39 4.00
C VAL A 72 -6.22 2.06 3.32
N ALA A 73 -6.23 2.02 1.98
CA ALA A 73 -6.50 0.80 1.23
C ALA A 73 -5.53 -0.33 1.57
N VAL A 74 -4.22 -0.04 1.62
CA VAL A 74 -3.20 -1.05 1.96
C VAL A 74 -3.30 -1.51 3.42
N ALA A 75 -3.55 -0.60 4.36
CA ALA A 75 -3.70 -0.97 5.77
C ALA A 75 -4.94 -1.84 6.01
N VAL A 76 -6.08 -1.49 5.39
CA VAL A 76 -7.30 -2.30 5.47
C VAL A 76 -7.09 -3.67 4.83
N ALA A 77 -6.39 -3.74 3.69
CA ALA A 77 -6.06 -5.01 3.05
C ALA A 77 -5.18 -5.90 3.95
N ALA A 78 -4.14 -5.34 4.57
CA ALA A 78 -3.28 -6.06 5.50
C ALA A 78 -4.04 -6.54 6.74
N ALA A 79 -4.95 -5.71 7.27
CA ALA A 79 -5.81 -6.08 8.40
C ALA A 79 -6.77 -7.24 8.06
N LEU A 80 -7.45 -7.16 6.91
CA LEU A 80 -8.32 -8.24 6.42
C LEU A 80 -7.52 -9.51 6.12
N SER A 81 -6.31 -9.37 5.56
CA SER A 81 -5.42 -10.50 5.30
C SER A 81 -5.00 -11.20 6.60
N ALA A 82 -4.63 -10.45 7.63
CA ALA A 82 -4.32 -11.00 8.96
C ALA A 82 -5.48 -11.78 9.60
N ARG A 83 -6.73 -11.44 9.23
CA ARG A 83 -7.94 -12.14 9.65
C ARG A 83 -8.32 -13.33 8.76
N GLY A 84 -7.66 -13.51 7.61
CA GLY A 84 -8.07 -14.48 6.60
C GLY A 84 -9.35 -14.09 5.86
N GLU A 85 -9.70 -12.80 5.85
CA GLU A 85 -10.95 -12.24 5.32
C GLU A 85 -10.73 -11.31 4.12
N LEU A 86 -9.54 -11.32 3.49
CA LEU A 86 -9.19 -10.40 2.41
C LEU A 86 -10.10 -10.55 1.19
N THR A 87 -10.91 -9.52 0.93
CA THR A 87 -11.59 -9.30 -0.34
C THR A 87 -11.36 -7.87 -0.81
N LEU A 88 -11.21 -7.68 -2.13
CA LEU A 88 -10.96 -6.34 -2.69
C LEU A 88 -12.19 -5.43 -2.57
N ASP A 89 -13.39 -5.98 -2.58
CA ASP A 89 -14.63 -5.21 -2.34
C ASP A 89 -14.65 -4.63 -0.93
N ALA A 90 -14.31 -5.42 0.11
CA ALA A 90 -14.24 -4.93 1.48
C ALA A 90 -13.15 -3.86 1.68
N VAL A 91 -12.03 -3.97 0.96
CA VAL A 91 -11.01 -2.90 0.94
C VAL A 91 -11.58 -1.64 0.28
N ALA A 92 -12.22 -1.77 -0.88
CA ALA A 92 -12.81 -0.65 -1.58
C ALA A 92 -13.90 0.06 -0.75
N GLU A 93 -14.71 -0.67 0.01
CA GLU A 93 -15.75 -0.11 0.86
C GLU A 93 -15.20 0.88 1.90
N ARG A 94 -14.05 0.56 2.50
CA ARG A 94 -13.37 1.41 3.51
C ARG A 94 -12.32 2.37 2.95
N THR A 95 -12.03 2.29 1.65
CA THR A 95 -11.12 3.24 1.01
C THR A 95 -11.85 4.57 0.77
N PRO A 96 -11.30 5.74 1.15
CA PRO A 96 -11.87 7.04 0.87
C PRO A 96 -12.24 7.22 -0.61
N GLU A 97 -13.31 7.98 -0.88
CA GLU A 97 -13.74 8.24 -2.26
C GLU A 97 -12.66 8.94 -3.07
N GLY A 98 -12.46 8.47 -4.32
CA GLY A 98 -11.40 8.97 -5.18
C GLY A 98 -10.88 7.91 -6.14
N SER A 99 -9.80 8.27 -6.83
CA SER A 99 -9.21 7.47 -7.91
C SER A 99 -8.68 6.12 -7.42
N VAL A 100 -8.14 6.07 -6.20
CA VAL A 100 -7.67 4.84 -5.55
C VAL A 100 -8.82 3.87 -5.33
N ARG A 101 -9.94 4.32 -4.73
CA ARG A 101 -11.12 3.47 -4.48
C ARG A 101 -11.66 2.88 -5.78
N ASP A 102 -11.75 3.70 -6.82
CA ASP A 102 -12.19 3.24 -8.14
C ASP A 102 -11.22 2.23 -8.74
N GLY A 103 -9.93 2.42 -8.56
CA GLY A 103 -8.89 1.45 -8.90
C GLY A 103 -9.06 0.12 -8.19
N VAL A 104 -9.25 0.13 -6.86
CA VAL A 104 -9.48 -1.10 -6.08
C VAL A 104 -10.77 -1.80 -6.50
N ARG A 105 -11.83 -1.05 -6.83
CA ARG A 105 -13.07 -1.61 -7.41
C ARG A 105 -12.83 -2.25 -8.77
N ARG A 106 -11.98 -1.66 -9.63
CA ARG A 106 -11.59 -2.29 -10.90
C ARG A 106 -10.83 -3.58 -10.64
N ALA A 107 -9.88 -3.57 -9.70
CA ALA A 107 -9.12 -4.75 -9.29
C ALA A 107 -10.04 -5.88 -8.80
N ALA A 108 -11.06 -5.58 -8.00
CA ALA A 108 -12.06 -6.56 -7.56
C ALA A 108 -12.80 -7.26 -8.72
N ARG A 109 -12.95 -6.56 -9.85
CA ARG A 109 -13.59 -7.07 -11.06
C ARG A 109 -12.61 -7.72 -12.04
N THR A 110 -11.31 -7.61 -11.83
CA THR A 110 -10.29 -8.22 -12.69
C THR A 110 -10.12 -9.69 -12.32
N PRO A 111 -10.45 -10.65 -13.21
CA PRO A 111 -10.35 -12.07 -12.87
C PRO A 111 -8.93 -12.48 -12.49
N PHE A 112 -8.76 -13.31 -11.47
CA PHE A 112 -7.44 -13.86 -11.08
C PHE A 112 -6.80 -14.78 -12.13
N SER A 113 -7.56 -15.20 -13.14
CA SER A 113 -7.03 -15.88 -14.34
C SER A 113 -6.35 -14.92 -15.32
N THR A 114 -6.37 -13.62 -15.07
CA THR A 114 -5.67 -12.61 -15.89
C THR A 114 -4.17 -12.73 -15.68
N GLU A 115 -3.40 -12.72 -16.77
CA GLU A 115 -1.94 -12.69 -16.68
C GLU A 115 -1.45 -11.45 -15.93
N PRO A 116 -0.44 -11.55 -15.03
CA PRO A 116 -0.02 -10.42 -14.19
C PRO A 116 0.35 -9.17 -14.97
N TRP A 117 1.10 -9.29 -16.07
CA TRP A 117 1.48 -8.16 -16.93
C TRP A 117 0.27 -7.44 -17.52
N ARG A 118 -0.82 -8.17 -17.79
CA ARG A 118 -2.08 -7.59 -18.31
C ARG A 118 -2.90 -6.95 -17.19
N ALA A 119 -2.93 -7.57 -16.01
CA ALA A 119 -3.55 -6.96 -14.83
C ALA A 119 -2.84 -5.64 -14.48
N ALA A 120 -1.51 -5.60 -14.53
CA ALA A 120 -0.68 -4.42 -14.35
C ALA A 120 -1.03 -3.30 -15.37
N ASP A 121 -1.17 -3.63 -16.65
CA ASP A 121 -1.59 -2.67 -17.69
C ASP A 121 -2.98 -2.07 -17.41
N LEU A 122 -3.92 -2.87 -16.91
CA LEU A 122 -5.29 -2.45 -16.60
C LEU A 122 -5.42 -1.65 -15.30
N LEU A 123 -4.61 -1.98 -14.30
CA LEU A 123 -4.76 -1.50 -12.92
C LEU A 123 -3.73 -0.42 -12.55
N GLY A 124 -2.65 -0.30 -13.32
CA GLY A 124 -1.49 0.53 -13.03
C GLY A 124 -0.41 -0.27 -12.31
N ASN A 125 0.86 -0.07 -12.69
CA ASN A 125 2.02 -0.76 -12.12
C ASN A 125 3.00 0.19 -11.40
N GLY A 126 2.51 1.36 -11.02
CA GLY A 126 3.23 2.37 -10.26
C GLY A 126 4.24 3.19 -11.07
N GLN A 127 4.33 3.04 -12.39
CA GLN A 127 5.22 3.84 -13.25
C GLN A 127 5.03 5.36 -13.10
N ARG A 128 3.84 5.81 -12.67
CA ARG A 128 3.55 7.23 -12.44
C ARG A 128 3.95 7.70 -11.04
N ILE A 129 4.41 6.81 -10.16
CA ILE A 129 4.73 7.06 -8.75
C ILE A 129 3.52 7.68 -8.04
N ARG A 130 2.33 7.12 -8.26
CA ARG A 130 1.06 7.59 -7.69
C ARG A 130 0.33 6.46 -7.00
N ALA A 131 -0.38 6.77 -5.91
CA ALA A 131 -1.17 5.78 -5.18
C ALA A 131 -2.21 5.07 -6.06
N ASP A 132 -2.93 5.80 -6.90
CA ASP A 132 -3.98 5.27 -7.79
C ASP A 132 -3.44 4.41 -8.96
N ASP A 133 -2.18 4.62 -9.31
CA ASP A 133 -1.45 3.85 -10.33
C ASP A 133 -0.69 2.65 -9.72
N THR A 134 -0.61 2.53 -8.39
CA THR A 134 0.22 1.51 -7.72
C THR A 134 -0.61 0.52 -6.92
N VAL A 135 -1.49 1.05 -6.06
CA VAL A 135 -2.23 0.28 -5.05
C VAL A 135 -3.16 -0.77 -5.68
N PRO A 136 -3.93 -0.47 -6.75
CA PRO A 136 -4.88 -1.45 -7.29
C PRO A 136 -4.24 -2.76 -7.76
N PHE A 137 -3.13 -2.71 -8.49
CA PHE A 137 -2.43 -3.92 -8.96
C PHE A 137 -1.76 -4.68 -7.81
N ALA A 138 -1.13 -3.97 -6.88
CA ALA A 138 -0.49 -4.61 -5.74
C ALA A 138 -1.52 -5.36 -4.87
N LEU A 139 -2.68 -4.75 -4.60
CA LEU A 139 -3.75 -5.40 -3.85
C LEU A 139 -4.36 -6.58 -4.63
N TRP A 140 -4.52 -6.46 -5.95
CA TRP A 140 -4.95 -7.57 -6.80
C TRP A 140 -4.00 -8.76 -6.71
N SER A 141 -2.70 -8.50 -6.78
CA SER A 141 -1.69 -9.56 -6.68
C SER A 141 -1.68 -10.22 -5.30
N ALA A 142 -1.79 -9.43 -4.23
CA ALA A 142 -1.89 -9.95 -2.87
C ALA A 142 -3.14 -10.82 -2.67
N ALA A 143 -4.30 -10.37 -3.13
CA ALA A 143 -5.56 -11.12 -3.00
C ALA A 143 -5.55 -12.44 -3.80
N ARG A 144 -4.82 -12.48 -4.92
CA ARG A 144 -4.64 -13.69 -5.74
C ARG A 144 -3.82 -14.77 -5.03
N HIS A 145 -2.89 -14.38 -4.17
CA HIS A 145 -1.86 -15.24 -3.56
C HIS A 145 -1.80 -15.07 -2.04
N GLY A 146 -2.97 -15.02 -1.38
CA GLY A 146 -3.11 -14.58 0.03
C GLY A 146 -2.29 -15.34 1.08
N ASP A 147 -1.80 -16.55 0.74
CA ASP A 147 -1.01 -17.42 1.61
C ASP A 147 0.34 -17.85 1.00
N ASP A 148 0.65 -17.41 -0.22
CA ASP A 148 1.89 -17.77 -0.94
C ASP A 148 2.68 -16.52 -1.29
N LEU A 149 3.57 -16.12 -0.38
CA LEU A 149 4.40 -14.93 -0.54
C LEU A 149 5.31 -15.02 -1.77
N GLU A 150 5.83 -16.20 -2.08
CA GLU A 150 6.75 -16.35 -3.20
C GLU A 150 6.03 -16.16 -4.54
N ALA A 151 4.89 -16.83 -4.72
CA ALA A 151 4.06 -16.64 -5.90
C ALA A 151 3.54 -15.21 -6.02
N ALA A 152 3.14 -14.58 -4.90
CA ALA A 152 2.67 -13.20 -4.87
C ALA A 152 3.72 -12.21 -5.39
N LEU A 153 4.98 -12.33 -4.91
CA LEU A 153 6.06 -11.43 -5.32
C LEU A 153 6.48 -11.67 -6.77
N TRP A 154 6.57 -12.92 -7.24
CA TRP A 154 6.89 -13.20 -8.64
C TRP A 154 5.80 -12.70 -9.60
N ALA A 155 4.52 -12.90 -9.24
CA ALA A 155 3.40 -12.38 -10.02
C ALA A 155 3.41 -10.85 -10.05
N THR A 156 3.68 -10.20 -8.91
CA THR A 156 3.78 -8.73 -8.83
C THR A 156 4.93 -8.21 -9.70
N ALA A 157 6.13 -8.79 -9.59
CA ALA A 157 7.30 -8.37 -10.35
C ALA A 157 7.12 -8.49 -11.87
N ALA A 158 6.34 -9.49 -12.32
CA ALA A 158 5.99 -9.64 -13.74
C ALA A 158 5.13 -8.49 -14.30
N GLY A 159 4.53 -7.66 -13.44
CA GLY A 159 3.83 -6.42 -13.82
C GLY A 159 4.74 -5.26 -14.22
N LEU A 160 6.05 -5.36 -13.93
CA LEU A 160 7.05 -4.30 -14.15
C LEU A 160 6.66 -2.97 -13.48
N GLY A 161 7.29 -1.87 -13.90
CA GLY A 161 7.02 -0.53 -13.37
C GLY A 161 7.78 -0.22 -12.10
N ASP A 162 7.08 0.28 -11.07
CA ASP A 162 7.62 0.53 -9.74
C ASP A 162 7.58 -0.79 -8.94
N VAL A 163 8.48 -1.70 -9.34
CA VAL A 163 8.47 -3.12 -8.92
C VAL A 163 8.75 -3.24 -7.43
N ASP A 164 9.70 -2.48 -6.89
CA ASP A 164 10.02 -2.51 -5.46
C ASP A 164 8.82 -2.04 -4.62
N THR A 165 8.14 -0.97 -5.02
CA THR A 165 6.97 -0.48 -4.29
C THR A 165 5.78 -1.44 -4.36
N THR A 166 5.46 -1.94 -5.55
CA THR A 166 4.35 -2.89 -5.70
C THR A 166 4.62 -4.18 -4.93
N CYS A 167 5.85 -4.72 -4.99
CA CYS A 167 6.25 -5.87 -4.19
C CYS A 167 6.25 -5.60 -2.68
N ALA A 168 6.64 -4.41 -2.23
CA ALA A 168 6.59 -4.04 -0.81
C ALA A 168 5.14 -4.03 -0.29
N ILE A 169 4.19 -3.49 -1.07
CA ILE A 169 2.76 -3.51 -0.74
C ILE A 169 2.23 -4.95 -0.75
N THR A 170 2.43 -5.69 -1.84
CA THR A 170 1.94 -7.08 -1.98
C THR A 170 2.47 -7.95 -0.84
N GLY A 171 3.79 -7.92 -0.62
CA GLY A 171 4.45 -8.71 0.40
C GLY A 171 4.04 -8.32 1.82
N GLY A 172 3.80 -7.02 2.07
CA GLY A 172 3.27 -6.55 3.35
C GLY A 172 1.86 -7.07 3.64
N VAL A 173 0.99 -7.11 2.64
CA VAL A 173 -0.38 -7.63 2.78
C VAL A 173 -0.35 -9.15 2.98
N VAL A 174 0.31 -9.92 2.11
CA VAL A 174 0.41 -11.39 2.23
C VAL A 174 1.16 -11.81 3.50
N GLY A 175 2.19 -11.06 3.89
CA GLY A 175 2.91 -11.25 5.13
C GLY A 175 2.06 -11.03 6.39
N ALA A 176 0.97 -10.27 6.31
CA ALA A 176 0.06 -10.08 7.43
C ALA A 176 -0.71 -11.38 7.78
N ALA A 177 -1.07 -12.19 6.78
CA ALA A 177 -1.66 -13.51 6.99
C ALA A 177 -0.63 -14.55 7.45
N THR A 178 0.51 -14.61 6.75
CA THR A 178 1.48 -15.70 6.88
C THR A 178 2.54 -15.47 7.97
N ARG A 179 2.64 -14.24 8.48
CA ARG A 179 3.70 -13.77 9.39
C ARG A 179 5.09 -14.06 8.79
N THR A 180 6.12 -14.14 9.63
CA THR A 180 7.47 -14.50 9.18
C THR A 180 7.61 -15.98 8.80
N ALA A 181 6.63 -16.82 9.14
CA ALA A 181 6.66 -18.25 8.87
C ALA A 181 6.45 -18.57 7.38
N GLY A 182 5.75 -17.70 6.63
CA GLY A 182 5.55 -17.86 5.19
C GLY A 182 6.73 -17.43 4.32
N VAL A 183 7.81 -16.89 4.90
CA VAL A 183 8.96 -16.43 4.13
C VAL A 183 9.89 -17.62 3.84
N PRO A 184 10.27 -17.86 2.57
CA PRO A 184 11.25 -18.89 2.23
C PRO A 184 12.54 -18.74 3.04
N GLY A 185 13.01 -19.84 3.64
CA GLY A 185 14.18 -19.80 4.51
C GLY A 185 15.46 -19.31 3.82
N GLU A 186 15.57 -19.49 2.49
CA GLU A 186 16.67 -18.95 1.70
C GLU A 186 16.62 -17.41 1.62
N TRP A 187 15.44 -16.83 1.46
CA TRP A 187 15.27 -15.37 1.41
C TRP A 187 15.60 -14.74 2.76
N LEU A 188 15.17 -15.37 3.86
CA LEU A 188 15.52 -14.92 5.22
C LEU A 188 17.04 -14.93 5.49
N ARG A 189 17.81 -15.80 4.84
CA ARG A 189 19.28 -15.83 4.96
C ARG A 189 19.98 -14.79 4.08
N ARG A 190 19.32 -14.34 3.00
CA ARG A 190 19.90 -13.40 2.02
C ARG A 190 19.43 -11.96 2.20
N ARG A 191 18.40 -11.72 3.01
CA ARG A 191 17.95 -10.36 3.35
C ARG A 191 19.04 -9.57 4.05
N GLU A 192 18.97 -8.25 3.92
CA GLU A 192 19.76 -7.34 4.74
C GLU A 192 19.48 -7.58 6.24
N PRO A 193 20.51 -7.50 7.12
CA PRO A 193 20.31 -7.63 8.55
C PRO A 193 19.35 -6.55 9.08
N LEU A 194 18.38 -6.96 9.89
CA LEU A 194 17.59 -6.02 10.69
C LEU A 194 18.46 -5.67 11.90
N GLY A 195 18.87 -4.40 12.00
CA GLY A 195 19.78 -3.91 13.05
C GLY A 195 19.23 -3.99 14.46
#